data_AF-A0A7J4KWR0-F1
#
_entry.id   AF-A0A7J4KWR0-F1
#
_cell.length_a   1.000
_cell.length_b   1.000
_cell.length_c   1.000
_cell.angle_alpha   90.00
_cell.angle_beta   90.00
_cell.angle_gamma   90.00
#
_symmetry.space_group_name_H-M   'P 1'
#
loop_
_entity.id
_entity.type
_entity.pdbx_description
1 polymer ?
#
loop_
_entity_poly.entity_id
_entity_poly.type
_entity_poly.pdbx_seq_one_letter_code
_entity_poly.pdbx_strand_id
1 'polypeptide(L)'
;MRIKEKINEIEHYLEELSDIVPEDFQEYAKDKKAKAACERYFEKIIEAAVDLAFLVIKENGLKSPEEDKEAFDIIAKGKIISETLATRLKDAKG
;
A
#
# COMPACT_ATOMS: atom_id res chain seq x y z
N MET A 1 6.46 -15.63 4.49
CA MET A 1 6.90 -14.37 3.89
C MET A 1 7.55 -13.52 4.97
N ARG A 2 8.79 -13.10 4.78
CA ARG A 2 9.49 -12.20 5.70
C ARG A 2 9.14 -10.74 5.37
N ILE A 3 9.14 -9.85 6.36
CA ILE A 3 8.89 -8.40 6.19
C ILE A 3 9.69 -7.82 5.01
N LYS A 4 10.97 -8.19 4.89
CA LYS A 4 11.84 -7.73 3.79
C LYS A 4 11.36 -8.17 2.40
N GLU A 5 10.82 -9.38 2.26
CA GLU A 5 10.31 -9.87 0.97
C GLU A 5 9.07 -9.07 0.55
N LYS A 6 8.21 -8.71 1.51
CA LYS A 6 7.03 -7.89 1.26
C LYS A 6 7.37 -6.44 0.95
N ILE A 7 8.41 -5.88 1.57
CA ILE A 7 8.95 -4.56 1.21
C ILE A 7 9.43 -4.57 -0.25
N ASN A 8 10.26 -5.54 -0.63
CA ASN A 8 10.75 -5.66 -2.00
C ASN A 8 9.61 -5.83 -3.02
N GLU A 9 8.54 -6.54 -2.66
CA GLU A 9 7.35 -6.68 -3.50
C GLU A 9 6.66 -5.32 -3.73
N ILE A 10 6.49 -4.51 -2.68
CA ILE A 10 5.90 -3.17 -2.78
C ILE A 10 6.79 -2.26 -3.63
N GLU A 11 8.11 -2.29 -3.42
CA GLU A 11 9.08 -1.52 -4.20
C GLU A 11 8.99 -1.87 -5.69
N HIS A 12 8.92 -3.16 -6.02
CA HIS A 12 8.76 -3.60 -7.40
C HIS A 12 7.44 -3.11 -8.03
N TYR A 13 6.32 -3.17 -7.31
CA TYR A 13 5.05 -2.64 -7.83
C TYR A 13 5.07 -1.12 -8.01
N LEU A 14 5.79 -0.39 -7.15
CA LEU A 14 5.98 1.06 -7.31
C LEU A 14 6.82 1.39 -8.54
N GLU A 15 7.89 0.64 -8.80
CA GLU A 15 8.70 0.78 -10.02
C GLU A 15 7.85 0.53 -11.27
N GLU A 16 7.14 -0.60 -11.31
CA GLU A 16 6.24 -0.94 -12.42
C GLU A 16 5.15 0.11 -12.64
N LEU A 17 4.57 0.66 -11.56
CA LEU A 17 3.60 1.75 -11.67
C LEU A 17 4.25 3.00 -12.24
N SER A 18 5.46 3.35 -11.77
CA SER A 18 6.15 4.55 -12.23
C SER A 18 6.52 4.50 -13.71
N ASP A 19 6.78 3.30 -14.25
CA ASP A 19 7.09 3.09 -15.67
C ASP A 19 5.88 3.22 -16.59
N ILE A 20 4.67 2.99 -16.07
CA ILE A 20 3.42 2.99 -16.86
C ILE A 20 2.57 4.25 -16.65
N VAL A 21 2.83 5.04 -15.61
CA VAL A 21 2.08 6.26 -15.31
C VAL A 21 2.35 7.29 -16.41
N PRO A 22 1.31 7.79 -17.10
CA PRO A 22 1.47 8.82 -18.12
C PRO A 22 1.95 10.16 -17.54
N GLU A 23 2.53 11.02 -18.39
CA GLU A 23 3.08 12.30 -17.96
C GLU A 23 2.00 13.28 -17.44
N ASP A 24 0.77 13.16 -17.95
CA ASP A 24 -0.35 13.98 -17.54
C ASP A 24 -1.68 13.23 -17.42
N PHE A 25 -2.65 13.91 -16.78
CA PHE A 25 -3.98 13.36 -16.55
C PHE A 25 -4.79 13.16 -17.85
N GLN A 26 -4.54 13.95 -18.89
CA GLN A 26 -5.27 13.80 -20.16
C GLN A 26 -4.86 12.51 -20.88
N GLU A 27 -3.58 12.17 -20.87
CA GLU A 27 -3.08 10.89 -21.38
C GLU A 27 -3.63 9.72 -20.56
N TYR A 28 -3.58 9.82 -19.23
CA TYR A 28 -4.20 8.85 -18.33
C TYR A 28 -5.69 8.64 -18.60
N ALA A 29 -6.45 9.72 -18.79
CA ALA A 29 -7.89 9.65 -18.98
C ALA A 29 -8.30 9.07 -20.35
N LYS A 30 -7.46 9.25 -21.38
CA LYS A 30 -7.76 8.83 -22.77
C LYS A 30 -7.32 7.39 -23.04
N ASP A 31 -6.22 6.94 -22.43
CA ASP A 31 -5.74 5.56 -22.59
C ASP A 31 -6.37 4.63 -21.53
N LYS A 32 -7.37 3.86 -21.97
CA LYS A 32 -8.04 2.87 -21.12
C LYS A 32 -7.09 1.78 -20.59
N LYS A 33 -6.06 1.41 -21.35
CA LYS A 33 -5.10 0.38 -20.93
C LYS A 33 -4.17 0.93 -19.86
N ALA A 34 -3.59 2.11 -20.08
CA ALA A 34 -2.73 2.76 -19.10
C ALA A 34 -3.50 3.01 -17.80
N LYS A 35 -4.74 3.53 -17.90
CA LYS A 35 -5.64 3.70 -16.75
C LYS A 35 -5.86 2.42 -15.97
N ALA A 36 -6.31 1.35 -16.63
CA ALA A 36 -6.59 0.08 -15.97
C ALA A 36 -5.34 -0.55 -15.34
N ALA A 37 -4.18 -0.41 -15.99
CA ALA A 37 -2.92 -0.89 -15.45
C ALA A 37 -2.50 -0.09 -14.20
N CYS A 38 -2.57 1.24 -14.25
CA CYS A 38 -2.27 2.10 -13.10
C CYS A 38 -3.17 1.78 -11.90
N GLU A 39 -4.49 1.69 -12.12
CA GLU A 39 -5.46 1.34 -11.08
C GLU A 39 -5.15 -0.04 -10.47
N ARG A 40 -4.78 -1.02 -11.30
CA ARG A 40 -4.43 -2.36 -10.84
C ARG A 40 -3.14 -2.41 -10.02
N TYR A 41 -2.09 -1.70 -10.44
CA TYR A 41 -0.85 -1.65 -9.67
C TYR A 41 -1.03 -0.87 -8.36
N PHE A 42 -1.81 0.21 -8.38
CA PHE A 42 -2.17 0.93 -7.16
C PHE A 42 -2.89 0.02 -6.15
N GLU A 43 -3.91 -0.72 -6.58
CA GLU A 43 -4.60 -1.70 -5.74
C GLU A 43 -3.62 -2.73 -5.13
N LYS A 44 -2.73 -3.31 -5.95
CA LYS A 44 -1.71 -4.26 -5.49
C LYS A 44 -0.77 -3.67 -4.44
N ILE A 45 -0.32 -2.42 -4.64
CA ILE A 45 0.56 -1.72 -3.68
C ILE A 45 -0.14 -1.59 -2.34
N ILE A 46 -1.42 -1.19 -2.34
CA ILE A 46 -2.18 -1.00 -1.12
C ILE A 46 -2.47 -2.33 -0.41
N GLU A 47 -2.84 -3.38 -1.13
CA GLU A 47 -2.99 -4.72 -0.54
C GLU A 47 -1.68 -5.23 0.07
N ALA A 48 -0.56 -5.06 -0.63
CA ALA A 48 0.75 -5.45 -0.11
C ALA A 48 1.16 -4.62 1.13
N ALA A 49 0.79 -3.33 1.19
CA ALA A 49 1.01 -2.49 2.36
C ALA A 49 0.16 -2.93 3.57
N VAL A 50 -1.08 -3.36 3.33
CA VAL A 50 -1.94 -3.96 4.36
C VAL A 50 -1.30 -5.25 4.88
N ASP A 51 -0.93 -6.18 3.99
CA ASP A 51 -0.22 -7.42 4.37
C ASP A 51 1.03 -7.14 5.21
N LEU A 52 1.81 -6.12 4.82
CA LEU A 52 2.99 -5.70 5.56
C LEU A 52 2.64 -5.24 6.97
N ALA A 53 1.57 -4.45 7.13
CA ALA A 53 1.08 -4.03 8.44
C ALA A 53 0.69 -5.24 9.31
N PHE A 54 -0.02 -6.21 8.75
CA PHE A 54 -0.36 -7.47 9.45
C PHE A 54 0.89 -8.26 9.88
N LEU A 55 1.88 -8.38 9.01
CA LEU A 55 3.14 -9.05 9.34
C LEU A 55 3.87 -8.33 10.47
N VAL A 56 3.94 -7.00 10.42
CA VAL A 56 4.56 -6.18 11.46
C VAL A 56 3.82 -6.33 12.80
N ILE A 57 2.49 -6.29 12.81
CA ILE A 57 1.67 -6.52 14.00
C ILE A 57 2.00 -7.86 14.65
N LYS A 58 2.05 -8.92 13.84
CA LYS A 58 2.33 -10.28 14.30
C LYS A 58 3.74 -10.41 14.89
N GLU A 59 4.76 -9.87 14.21
CA GLU A 59 6.15 -9.94 14.67
C GLU A 59 6.38 -9.13 15.96
N ASN A 60 5.61 -8.05 16.17
CA ASN A 60 5.68 -7.24 17.39
C ASN A 60 4.73 -7.72 18.51
N GLY A 61 3.99 -8.81 18.29
CA GLY A 61 3.03 -9.35 19.27
C GLY A 61 1.89 -8.37 19.63
N LEU A 62 1.52 -7.48 18.70
CA LEU A 62 0.44 -6.51 18.90
C LEU A 62 -0.93 -7.19 18.75
N LYS A 63 -2.00 -6.54 19.22
CA LYS A 63 -3.38 -7.02 19.02
C LYS A 63 -3.64 -7.14 17.52
N SER A 64 -4.20 -8.26 17.08
CA SER A 64 -4.63 -8.43 15.68
C SER A 64 -5.74 -7.42 15.35
N PRO A 65 -5.69 -6.77 14.18
CA PRO A 65 -6.78 -5.91 13.73
C PRO A 65 -7.98 -6.76 13.32
N GLU A 66 -9.16 -6.15 13.41
CA GLU A 66 -10.44 -6.71 12.94
C GLU A 66 -10.71 -6.30 11.48
N GLU A 67 -10.12 -5.18 11.04
CA GLU A 67 -10.24 -4.64 9.67
C GLU A 67 -8.88 -4.19 9.10
N ASP A 68 -8.74 -4.19 7.77
CA ASP A 68 -7.51 -3.76 7.08
C ASP A 68 -7.05 -2.35 7.47
N LYS A 69 -7.99 -1.40 7.58
CA LYS A 69 -7.68 -0.02 7.96
C LYS A 69 -7.18 0.08 9.40
N GLU A 70 -7.68 -0.78 10.29
CA GLU A 70 -7.26 -0.80 11.69
C GLU A 70 -5.79 -1.24 11.80
N ALA A 71 -5.29 -2.07 10.88
CA ALA A 71 -3.90 -2.49 10.87
C ALA A 71 -2.94 -1.29 10.88
N PHE A 72 -3.23 -0.25 10.08
CA PHE A 72 -2.42 0.97 10.03
C PHE A 72 -2.48 1.77 11.34
N ASP A 73 -3.64 1.81 12.01
CA ASP A 73 -3.79 2.49 13.29
C ASP A 73 -3.01 1.79 14.42
N ILE A 74 -2.97 0.46 14.40
CA ILE A 74 -2.24 -0.34 15.40
C ILE A 74 -0.73 -0.10 15.27
N ILE A 75 -0.18 -0.14 14.05
CA ILE A 75 1.25 0.11 13.84
C ILE A 75 1.64 1.59 14.05
N ALA A 76 0.72 2.54 13.82
CA ALA A 76 0.93 3.94 14.14
C ALA A 76 0.96 4.20 15.66
N LYS A 77 0.03 3.59 16.42
CA LYS A 77 0.05 3.63 17.90
C LYS A 77 1.33 3.02 18.47
N GLY A 78 1.86 1.98 17.81
CA GLY A 78 3.17 1.40 18.10
C GLY A 78 4.37 2.27 17.71
N LYS A 79 4.16 3.46 17.13
CA LYS A 79 5.18 4.39 16.62
C LYS A 79 6.08 3.80 15.53
N ILE A 80 5.59 2.78 14.80
CA ILE A 80 6.32 2.15 13.69
C ILE A 80 6.22 3.02 12.44
N ILE A 81 5.06 3.65 12.24
CA ILE A 81 4.83 4.68 11.22
C ILE A 81 4.24 5.94 11.86
N SER A 82 4.29 7.06 11.14
CA SER A 82 3.63 8.29 11.58
C SER A 82 2.11 8.19 11.41
N GLU A 83 1.36 8.89 12.27
CA GLU A 83 -0.10 9.00 12.14
C GLU A 83 -0.50 9.59 10.78
N THR A 84 0.29 10.54 10.26
CA THR A 84 0.07 11.11 8.92
C THR A 84 0.15 10.04 7.82
N LEU A 85 1.13 9.13 7.90
CA LEU A 85 1.26 8.05 6.92
C LEU A 85 0.11 7.05 7.05
N ALA A 86 -0.27 6.70 8.28
CA ALA A 86 -1.39 5.79 8.53
C ALA A 86 -2.70 6.33 7.94
N THR A 87 -3.00 7.62 8.15
CA THR A 87 -4.19 8.25 7.55
C THR A 87 -4.16 8.18 6.03
N ARG A 88 -3.02 8.51 5.39
CA ARG A 88 -2.90 8.43 3.93
C ARG A 88 -3.11 7.02 3.37
N LEU A 89 -2.61 5.99 4.06
CA LEU A 89 -2.79 4.59 3.65
C LEU A 89 -4.23 4.12 3.83
N LYS A 90 -4.90 4.55 4.91
CA LYS A 90 -6.33 4.29 5.12
C LYS A 90 -7.21 4.93 4.04
N ASP A 91 -6.91 6.18 3.68
CA ASP A 91 -7.62 6.89 2.61
C ASP A 91 -7.39 6.22 1.24
N ALA A 92 -6.16 5.74 1.00
CA ALA A 92 -5.79 5.05 -0.22
C ALA A 92 -6.45 3.66 -0.38
N LYS A 93 -6.73 2.95 0.72
CA LYS A 93 -7.45 1.68 0.73
C LYS A 93 -8.93 1.83 0.34
N GLY A 94 -9.50 3.03 0.49
CA GLY A 94 -10.91 3.32 0.20
C GLY A 94 -11.80 3.09 1.40
#